data_AF-A0A9J7KUP4-F1
#
_entry.id   AF-A0A9J7KUP4-F1
#
_cell.length_a   1.000
_cell.length_b   1.000
_cell.length_c   1.000
_cell.angle_alpha   90.00
_cell.angle_beta   90.00
_cell.angle_gamma   90.00
#
_symmetry.space_group_name_H-M   'P 1'
#
loop_
_entity.id
_entity.type
_entity.pdbx_description
1 polymer ?
#
loop_
_entity_poly.entity_id
_entity_poly.type
_entity_poly.pdbx_seq_one_letter_code
_entity_poly.pdbx_strand_id
1 'polypeptide(L)'
;MASTNLPLDGRFNTSRGEQNIGIPPTQIAPRPTEFGILTLEKVRVISRLRETVRHPTTGFLNYFLSLAFCDHVTVYGFWPFAMTPDHRPLPYHYFDNETFPINHNIIDEQVFLRDLNETGCLTLVRDCL
;
A
#
# COMPACT_ATOMS: atom_id res chain seq x y z
N MET A 1 -27.98 46.11 -24.99
CA MET A 1 -27.32 47.00 -24.02
C MET A 1 -26.82 46.11 -22.87
N ALA A 2 -25.57 46.04 -22.45
CA ALA A 2 -24.30 46.58 -22.94
C ALA A 2 -23.20 45.59 -22.50
N SER A 3 -22.15 45.50 -23.31
CA SER A 3 -20.92 44.75 -23.08
C SER A 3 -19.95 45.56 -22.21
N THR A 4 -19.14 44.92 -21.35
CA THR A 4 -17.88 45.50 -20.86
C THR A 4 -16.80 44.44 -20.67
N ASN A 5 -15.63 44.76 -21.20
CA ASN A 5 -14.41 43.95 -21.36
C ASN A 5 -13.58 43.77 -20.06
N LEU A 6 -12.72 42.74 -20.05
CA LEU A 6 -11.63 42.50 -19.09
C LEU A 6 -10.55 43.61 -19.12
N PRO A 7 -9.72 43.67 -18.07
CA PRO A 7 -8.27 43.79 -18.28
C PRO A 7 -7.45 42.74 -17.52
N LEU A 8 -6.43 42.24 -18.23
CA LEU A 8 -5.30 41.45 -17.76
C LEU A 8 -4.23 42.39 -17.17
N ASP A 9 -3.88 42.27 -15.89
CA ASP A 9 -2.50 42.33 -15.39
C ASP A 9 -2.49 42.07 -13.88
N GLY A 10 -1.59 41.21 -13.40
CA GLY A 10 -1.56 40.78 -12.01
C GLY A 10 -0.23 40.12 -11.65
N ARG A 11 0.87 40.85 -11.83
CA ARG A 11 2.18 40.48 -11.29
C ARG A 11 2.11 40.37 -9.76
N PHE A 12 2.26 39.16 -9.23
CA PHE A 12 2.50 38.95 -7.80
C PHE A 12 4.00 39.10 -7.50
N ASN A 13 4.32 40.07 -6.65
CA ASN A 13 5.67 40.44 -6.24
C ASN A 13 6.16 39.50 -5.13
N THR A 14 7.27 38.79 -5.33
CA THR A 14 7.88 37.91 -4.32
C THR A 14 8.82 38.70 -3.42
N SER A 15 8.33 39.14 -2.26
CA SER A 15 9.18 39.64 -1.19
C SER A 15 8.60 39.27 0.18
N ARG A 16 8.91 38.05 0.65
CA ARG A 16 8.75 37.68 2.06
C ARG A 16 9.89 36.73 2.45
N GLY A 17 10.59 37.12 3.51
CA GLY A 17 11.91 36.65 3.90
C GLY A 17 12.08 35.15 4.10
N GLU A 18 13.31 34.72 3.87
CA GLU A 18 13.85 33.41 4.19
C GLU A 18 13.76 33.18 5.70
N GLN A 19 12.79 32.38 6.13
CA GLN A 19 12.87 31.75 7.43
C GLN A 19 13.68 30.46 7.26
N ASN A 20 14.89 30.46 7.82
CA ASN A 20 15.72 29.28 8.04
C ASN A 20 15.00 28.33 9.00
N ILE A 21 14.04 27.57 8.47
CA ILE A 21 13.55 26.35 9.11
C ILE A 21 14.58 25.28 8.73
N GLY A 22 15.42 24.91 9.69
CA GLY A 22 16.34 23.79 9.52
C GLY A 22 15.55 22.53 9.18
N ILE A 23 15.52 22.19 7.89
CA ILE A 23 14.96 20.93 7.40
C ILE A 23 15.89 19.85 7.95
N PRO A 24 15.43 18.93 8.82
CA PRO A 24 16.26 17.78 9.20
C PRO A 24 16.63 17.06 7.91
N PRO A 25 17.88 16.57 7.76
CA PRO A 25 18.33 15.99 6.51
C PRO A 25 17.31 14.95 6.06
N THR A 26 16.58 15.29 5.00
CA THR A 26 15.73 14.39 4.26
C THR A 26 16.56 13.12 4.10
N GLN A 27 16.06 11.98 4.58
CA GLN A 27 16.58 10.70 4.14
C GLN A 27 16.44 10.72 2.63
N ILE A 28 17.53 11.08 1.95
CA ILE A 28 17.66 10.92 0.52
C ILE A 28 17.57 9.41 0.35
N ALA A 29 16.38 8.92 -0.04
CA ALA A 29 16.24 7.56 -0.47
C ALA A 29 17.32 7.35 -1.54
N PRO A 30 18.20 6.34 -1.39
CA PRO A 30 19.27 6.12 -2.35
C PRO A 30 18.67 5.97 -3.74
N ARG A 31 19.27 6.66 -4.72
CA ARG A 31 18.82 6.64 -6.12
C ARG A 31 18.80 5.18 -6.62
N PRO A 32 17.69 4.68 -7.17
CA PRO A 32 17.64 3.32 -7.69
C PRO A 32 18.40 3.31 -9.02
N THR A 33 19.62 2.78 -9.02
CA THR A 33 20.40 2.58 -10.26
C THR A 33 20.24 1.19 -10.86
N GLU A 34 19.49 0.26 -10.27
CA GLU A 34 19.22 -1.04 -10.89
C GLU A 34 17.77 -1.46 -10.60
N PHE A 35 17.08 -1.96 -11.62
CA PHE A 35 15.77 -2.60 -11.53
C PHE A 35 15.69 -3.52 -10.30
N GLY A 36 14.59 -3.45 -9.55
CA GLY A 36 14.32 -4.18 -8.30
C GLY A 36 15.13 -5.46 -8.08
N ILE A 37 16.23 -5.34 -7.34
CA ILE A 37 17.03 -6.50 -6.95
C ILE A 37 16.26 -7.22 -5.84
N LEU A 38 16.00 -8.51 -6.05
CA LEU A 38 15.45 -9.40 -5.04
C LEU A 38 16.46 -9.54 -3.90
N THR A 39 16.30 -8.73 -2.84
CA THR A 39 17.19 -8.80 -1.67
C THR A 39 17.11 -10.18 -1.03
N LEU A 40 18.17 -10.63 -0.32
CA LEU A 40 18.17 -11.93 0.37
C LEU A 40 17.00 -12.09 1.33
N GLU A 41 16.56 -10.99 1.97
CA GLU A 41 15.36 -10.97 2.81
C GLU A 41 14.09 -11.31 2.00
N LYS A 42 13.89 -10.65 0.85
CA LYS A 42 12.75 -10.93 -0.04
C LYS A 42 12.81 -12.35 -0.64
N VAL A 43 13.99 -12.85 -1.02
CA VAL A 43 14.19 -14.24 -1.48
C VAL A 43 13.76 -15.24 -0.41
N ARG A 44 14.21 -15.04 0.83
CA ARG A 44 13.86 -15.90 1.97
C ARG A 44 12.35 -15.91 2.20
N VAL A 45 11.71 -14.75 2.18
CA VAL A 45 10.25 -14.63 2.32
C VAL A 45 9.52 -15.37 1.20
N ILE A 46 9.88 -15.14 -0.07
CA ILE A 46 9.24 -15.80 -1.22
C ILE A 46 9.43 -17.31 -1.17
N SER A 47 10.60 -17.80 -0.72
CA SER A 47 10.86 -19.24 -0.61
C SER A 47 9.93 -19.94 0.38
N ARG A 48 9.41 -19.24 1.39
CA ARG A 48 8.48 -19.78 2.41
C ARG A 48 7.03 -19.85 1.93
N LEU A 49 6.67 -19.16 0.84
CA LEU A 49 5.31 -19.12 0.29
C LEU A 49 4.69 -20.52 0.13
N ARG A 50 5.44 -21.44 -0.48
CA ARG A 50 4.97 -22.81 -0.77
C ARG A 50 4.72 -23.64 0.49
N GLU A 51 5.39 -23.31 1.59
CA GLU A 51 5.29 -24.04 2.85
C GLU A 51 4.11 -23.53 3.70
N THR A 52 3.77 -22.25 3.58
CA THR A 52 2.73 -21.62 4.40
C THR A 52 1.32 -21.83 3.86
N VAL A 53 1.10 -21.71 2.54
CA VAL A 53 -0.26 -21.68 1.97
C VAL A 53 -0.40 -22.67 0.82
N ARG A 54 -1.16 -23.75 1.04
CA ARG A 54 -1.32 -24.86 0.07
C ARG A 54 -2.09 -24.46 -1.20
N HIS A 55 -3.07 -23.57 -1.06
CA HIS A 55 -3.87 -23.01 -2.15
C HIS A 55 -3.94 -21.50 -1.95
N PRO A 56 -2.96 -20.73 -2.42
CA PRO A 56 -2.95 -19.28 -2.21
C PRO A 56 -4.00 -18.59 -3.06
N THR A 57 -4.63 -17.55 -2.53
CA THR A 57 -5.47 -16.65 -3.31
C THR A 57 -4.65 -15.92 -4.37
N THR A 58 -5.32 -15.45 -5.42
CA THR A 58 -4.69 -14.58 -6.42
C THR A 58 -4.13 -13.31 -5.79
N GLY A 59 -4.85 -12.72 -4.81
CA GLY A 59 -4.40 -11.54 -4.08
C GLY A 59 -3.09 -11.80 -3.34
N PHE A 60 -2.99 -12.93 -2.64
CA PHE A 60 -1.77 -13.32 -1.91
C PHE A 60 -0.58 -13.48 -2.86
N LEU A 61 -0.74 -14.20 -3.97
CA LEU A 61 0.31 -14.35 -4.98
C LEU A 61 0.78 -13.00 -5.56
N ASN A 62 -0.14 -12.07 -5.79
CA ASN A 62 0.17 -10.76 -6.33
C ASN A 62 1.05 -9.92 -5.36
N TYR A 63 0.90 -10.11 -4.05
CA TYR A 63 1.77 -9.45 -3.08
C TYR A 63 3.20 -9.97 -3.15
N PHE A 64 3.43 -11.28 -3.28
CA PHE A 64 4.78 -11.82 -3.48
C PHE A 64 5.40 -11.39 -4.79
N LEU A 65 4.60 -11.33 -5.86
CA LEU A 65 5.04 -10.80 -7.14
C LEU A 65 5.48 -9.34 -7.01
N SER A 66 4.70 -8.53 -6.27
CA SER A 66 5.02 -7.12 -6.01
C SER A 66 6.31 -6.96 -5.22
N LEU A 67 6.62 -7.87 -4.27
CA LEU A 67 7.90 -7.84 -3.54
C LEU A 67 9.11 -7.97 -4.47
N ALA A 68 8.97 -8.69 -5.59
CA ALA A 68 10.04 -8.87 -6.56
C ALA A 68 10.31 -7.63 -7.42
N PHE A 69 9.29 -6.79 -7.66
CA PHE A 69 9.40 -5.64 -8.56
C PHE A 69 9.48 -4.29 -7.85
N CYS A 70 8.97 -4.19 -6.63
CA CYS A 70 8.80 -2.93 -5.93
C CYS A 70 9.74 -2.83 -4.73
N ASP A 71 10.35 -1.65 -4.52
CA ASP A 71 11.13 -1.37 -3.31
C ASP A 71 10.24 -1.34 -2.06
N HIS A 72 9.04 -0.77 -2.21
CA HIS A 72 8.03 -0.67 -1.15
C HIS A 72 6.69 -1.22 -1.65
N VAL A 73 6.03 -2.04 -0.82
CA VAL A 73 4.72 -2.61 -1.12
C VAL A 73 3.75 -2.23 -0.01
N THR A 74 2.63 -1.62 -0.39
CA THR A 74 1.52 -1.33 0.53
C THR A 74 0.29 -2.08 0.06
N VAL A 75 -0.27 -2.87 0.98
CA VAL A 75 -1.41 -3.76 0.74
C VAL A 75 -2.65 -3.15 1.37
N TYR A 76 -3.72 -3.06 0.58
CA TYR A 76 -5.04 -2.57 0.97
C TYR A 76 -6.09 -3.63 0.71
N GLY A 77 -7.22 -3.55 1.44
CA GLY A 77 -8.39 -4.39 1.19
C GLY A 77 -8.23 -5.87 1.56
N PHE A 78 -7.12 -6.25 2.19
CA PHE A 78 -6.94 -7.62 2.68
C PHE A 78 -7.47 -7.74 4.12
N TRP A 79 -8.75 -8.11 4.22
CA TRP A 79 -9.48 -8.26 5.48
C TRP A 79 -10.51 -9.40 5.37
N PRO A 80 -10.16 -10.63 5.77
CA PRO A 80 -11.02 -11.80 5.59
C PRO A 80 -12.08 -11.97 6.70
N PHE A 81 -12.48 -10.89 7.36
CA PHE A 81 -13.45 -10.94 8.46
C PHE A 81 -14.71 -10.18 8.09
N ALA A 82 -15.86 -10.73 8.44
CA ALA A 82 -17.17 -10.12 8.16
C ALA A 82 -17.48 -8.88 9.04
N MET A 83 -16.56 -8.53 9.94
CA MET A 83 -16.71 -7.43 10.89
C MET A 83 -15.47 -6.54 10.85
N THR A 84 -15.65 -5.23 10.96
CA THR A 84 -14.56 -4.28 11.20
C THR A 84 -14.05 -4.40 12.65
N PRO A 85 -12.88 -3.81 12.99
CA PRO A 85 -12.43 -3.72 14.39
C PRO A 85 -13.46 -3.08 15.34
N ASP A 86 -14.22 -2.11 14.82
CA ASP A 86 -15.30 -1.42 15.54
C ASP A 86 -16.63 -2.20 15.55
N HIS A 87 -16.62 -3.49 15.20
CA HIS A 87 -17.78 -4.38 15.19
C HIS A 87 -18.91 -3.95 14.24
N ARG A 88 -18.58 -3.26 13.15
CA ARG A 88 -19.54 -3.00 12.06
C ARG A 88 -19.53 -4.15 11.06
N PRO A 89 -20.69 -4.59 10.53
CA PRO A 89 -20.72 -5.53 9.42
C PRO A 89 -19.96 -4.97 8.22
N LEU A 90 -19.09 -5.79 7.63
CA LEU A 90 -18.31 -5.46 6.44
C LEU A 90 -18.62 -6.46 5.33
N PRO A 91 -19.10 -6.00 4.15
CA PRO A 91 -19.26 -6.85 2.98
C PRO A 91 -17.94 -7.52 2.59
N TYR A 92 -18.02 -8.72 2.02
CA TYR A 92 -16.82 -9.48 1.62
C TYR A 92 -16.03 -8.77 0.50
N HIS A 93 -16.72 -8.17 -0.46
CA HIS A 93 -16.12 -7.31 -1.47
C HIS A 93 -16.51 -5.86 -1.27
N TYR A 94 -15.64 -4.94 -1.69
CA TYR A 94 -15.90 -3.50 -1.56
C TYR A 94 -16.92 -2.96 -2.56
N PHE A 95 -17.23 -3.71 -3.63
CA PHE A 95 -18.07 -3.26 -4.75
C PHE A 95 -19.38 -4.03 -4.89
N ASP A 96 -19.56 -5.14 -4.18
CA ASP A 96 -20.76 -5.98 -4.22
C ASP A 96 -21.07 -6.62 -2.86
N ASN A 97 -22.18 -7.36 -2.81
CA ASN A 97 -22.61 -8.13 -1.64
C ASN A 97 -22.56 -9.65 -1.90
N GLU A 98 -21.73 -10.10 -2.85
CA GLU A 98 -21.63 -11.52 -3.18
C GLU A 98 -20.79 -12.26 -2.13
N THR A 99 -21.11 -13.54 -1.92
CA THR A 99 -20.31 -14.45 -1.11
C THR A 99 -19.80 -15.58 -2.00
N PHE A 100 -18.49 -15.82 -1.97
CA PHE A 100 -17.86 -16.88 -2.77
C PHE A 100 -17.50 -18.07 -1.90
N PRO A 101 -17.62 -19.31 -2.41
CA PRO A 101 -17.05 -20.48 -1.74
C PRO A 101 -15.52 -20.37 -1.74
N ILE A 102 -14.95 -20.03 -0.58
CA ILE A 102 -13.51 -19.81 -0.44
C ILE A 102 -12.81 -21.19 -0.34
N ASN A 103 -12.24 -21.67 -1.45
CA ASN A 103 -11.39 -22.88 -1.47
C ASN A 103 -9.92 -22.58 -1.05
N HIS A 104 -9.72 -21.50 -0.29
CA HIS A 104 -8.43 -20.99 0.17
C HIS A 104 -8.45 -20.86 1.70
N ASN A 105 -7.31 -21.07 2.36
CA ASN A 105 -7.18 -20.69 3.77
C ASN A 105 -6.76 -19.22 3.87
N ILE A 106 -7.73 -18.32 3.68
CA ILE A 106 -7.48 -16.88 3.69
C ILE A 106 -7.08 -16.35 5.09
N ILE A 107 -7.36 -17.11 6.15
CA ILE A 107 -6.95 -16.75 7.52
C ILE A 107 -5.44 -16.96 7.68
N ASP A 108 -4.89 -18.05 7.16
CA ASP A 108 -3.43 -18.28 7.17
C ASP A 108 -2.69 -17.21 6.35
N GLU A 109 -3.25 -16.83 5.20
CA GLU A 109 -2.73 -15.73 4.38
C GLU A 109 -2.71 -14.41 5.15
N GLN A 110 -3.79 -14.13 5.89
CA GLN A 110 -3.86 -12.95 6.74
C GLN A 110 -2.77 -12.97 7.81
N VAL A 111 -2.57 -14.09 8.52
CA VAL A 111 -1.51 -14.22 9.53
C VAL A 111 -0.16 -13.94 8.91
N PHE A 112 0.15 -14.55 7.77
CA PHE A 112 1.42 -14.33 7.09
C PHE A 112 1.63 -12.87 6.66
N LEU A 113 0.60 -12.20 6.15
CA LEU A 113 0.69 -10.77 5.81
C LEU A 113 0.89 -9.88 7.03
N ARG A 114 0.39 -10.27 8.22
CA ARG A 114 0.71 -9.56 9.47
C ARG A 114 2.18 -9.71 9.82
N ASP A 115 2.74 -10.91 9.73
CA ASP A 115 4.16 -11.14 10.00
C ASP A 115 5.04 -10.33 9.05
N LEU A 116 4.68 -10.26 7.76
CA LEU A 116 5.40 -9.41 6.79
C LEU A 116 5.26 -7.91 7.11
N ASN A 117 4.12 -7.48 7.63
CA ASN A 117 3.93 -6.11 8.09
C ASN A 117 4.77 -5.78 9.33
N GLU A 118 4.80 -6.67 10.30
CA GLU A 118 5.57 -6.51 11.54
C GLU A 118 7.09 -6.52 11.28
N THR A 119 7.54 -7.29 10.30
CA THR A 119 8.95 -7.33 9.87
C THR A 119 9.33 -6.21 8.90
N GLY A 120 8.37 -5.39 8.45
CA GLY A 120 8.60 -4.30 7.50
C GLY A 120 8.87 -4.75 6.05
N CYS A 121 8.58 -6.01 5.71
CA CYS A 121 8.71 -6.53 4.35
C CYS A 121 7.63 -5.95 3.41
N LEU A 122 6.47 -5.60 3.96
CA LEU A 122 5.41 -4.83 3.31
C LEU A 122 4.68 -3.99 4.36
N THR A 123 3.78 -3.13 3.93
CA THR A 123 2.84 -2.43 4.82
C THR A 123 1.44 -2.97 4.57
N LEU A 124 0.78 -3.51 5.59
CA LEU A 124 -0.61 -3.95 5.54
C LEU A 124 -1.50 -2.91 6.21
N VAL A 125 -2.33 -2.22 5.43
CA VAL A 125 -3.21 -1.15 5.93
C VAL A 125 -4.46 -1.75 6.55
N ARG A 126 -4.73 -1.40 7.82
CA ARG A 126 -5.88 -1.90 8.60
C ARG A 126 -6.70 -0.82 9.30
N ASP A 127 -6.21 0.43 9.31
CA ASP A 127 -6.70 1.47 10.22
C ASP A 127 -7.84 2.33 9.60
N CYS A 128 -8.34 1.94 8.43
CA CYS A 128 -9.36 2.70 7.68
C CYS A 128 -10.58 1.85 7.28
N LEU A 129 -10.93 0.82 8.06
CA LEU A 129 -12.06 -0.10 7.83
C LEU A 129 -13.29 0.27 8.69
#